data_AF-A0A380W345-F1
#
_entry.id   AF-A0A380W345-F1
#
_cell.length_a   1.000
_cell.length_b   1.000
_cell.length_c   1.000
_cell.angle_alpha   90.00
_cell.angle_beta   90.00
_cell.angle_gamma   90.00
#
_symmetry.space_group_name_H-M   'P 1'
#
loop_
_entity.id
_entity.type
_entity.pdbx_description
1 polymer ?
#
loop_
_entity_poly.entity_id
_entity_poly.type
_entity_poly.pdbx_seq_one_letter_code
_entity_poly.pdbx_strand_id
1 'polypeptide(L)'
;MTATRTPPTNHFKPIDPQSDAPSMPNQTDKTLAQIRSELLATFSAADWESYNHLVGWLRDTDVASHALKVGDTAPDFVLPDANGRLHSSEQLRRDGPLVLSFIRGGWCPFCTAELCALQAAKDEFESLGATLAVLTPETRQFPRHLKQRLGLDLTVLSDVDYGVAVSYGILFRVPDETKAHYSALGFDLGARHGSPDWMLPIPATYVIDTEGRIRSVFVEPDFTIREEPGQILASLRRTVSTC
;
A
#
# COMPACT_ATOMS: atom_id res chain seq x y z
N MET A 1 -3.52 40.71 -19.12
CA MET A 1 -3.84 39.35 -19.59
C MET A 1 -3.57 38.39 -18.46
N THR A 2 -4.58 38.14 -17.63
CA THR A 2 -4.50 37.20 -16.51
C THR A 2 -4.63 35.81 -17.10
N ALA A 3 -3.53 35.06 -17.13
CA ALA A 3 -3.56 33.66 -17.56
C ALA A 3 -4.38 32.88 -16.53
N THR A 4 -5.59 32.46 -16.93
CA THR A 4 -6.43 31.56 -16.14
C THR A 4 -5.73 30.21 -16.11
N ARG A 5 -4.91 29.99 -15.08
CA ARG A 5 -4.28 28.68 -14.82
C ARG A 5 -5.42 27.72 -14.48
N THR A 6 -5.70 26.76 -15.35
CA THR A 6 -6.62 25.66 -15.04
C THR A 6 -6.17 25.04 -13.71
N PRO A 7 -7.07 24.89 -12.72
CA PRO A 7 -6.70 24.25 -11.46
C PRO A 7 -6.18 22.83 -11.75
N PRO A 8 -5.14 22.36 -11.04
CA PRO A 8 -4.64 21.01 -11.22
C PRO A 8 -5.77 20.00 -10.99
N THR A 9 -5.85 18.98 -11.84
CA THR A 9 -6.87 17.92 -11.73
C THR A 9 -6.70 17.21 -10.38
N ASN A 10 -7.76 17.17 -9.58
CA ASN A 10 -7.76 16.40 -8.33
C ASN A 10 -7.64 14.90 -8.66
N HIS A 11 -6.52 14.30 -8.24
CA HIS A 11 -6.19 12.89 -8.46
C HIS A 11 -6.72 11.96 -7.35
N PHE A 12 -7.31 12.51 -6.29
CA PHE A 12 -7.98 11.76 -5.24
C PHE A 12 -9.46 11.54 -5.60
N LYS A 13 -9.70 10.74 -6.64
CA LYS A 13 -11.03 10.38 -7.11
C LYS A 13 -11.14 8.87 -7.32
N PRO A 14 -12.36 8.30 -7.29
CA PRO A 14 -12.55 6.90 -7.64
C PRO A 14 -11.98 6.62 -9.01
N ILE A 15 -11.21 5.54 -9.09
CA ILE A 15 -10.70 5.03 -10.34
C ILE A 15 -11.76 4.05 -10.83
N ASP A 16 -12.42 4.41 -11.94
CA ASP A 16 -13.37 3.53 -12.61
C ASP A 16 -12.62 2.25 -13.02
N PRO A 17 -13.04 1.07 -12.55
CA PRO A 17 -12.39 -0.20 -12.87
C PRO A 17 -12.43 -0.56 -14.36
N GLN A 18 -13.24 0.13 -15.19
CA GLN A 18 -13.32 -0.03 -16.64
C GLN A 18 -12.65 1.12 -17.42
N SER A 19 -12.09 2.11 -16.73
CA SER A 19 -11.53 3.28 -17.39
C SER A 19 -10.12 3.01 -17.91
N ASP A 20 -9.94 3.24 -19.22
CA ASP A 20 -8.64 3.35 -19.92
C ASP A 20 -7.82 4.60 -19.48
N ALA A 21 -8.10 5.15 -18.29
CA ALA A 21 -7.39 6.33 -17.77
C ALA A 21 -5.89 6.06 -17.75
N PRO A 22 -5.09 7.03 -18.22
CA PRO A 22 -3.72 6.79 -18.63
C PRO A 22 -2.92 6.15 -17.50
N SER A 23 -2.12 5.16 -17.89
CA SER A 23 -0.94 4.71 -17.14
C SER A 23 -0.30 5.94 -16.49
N MET A 24 -0.16 5.94 -15.16
CA MET A 24 0.67 6.94 -14.49
C MET A 24 1.97 7.03 -15.29
N PRO A 25 2.36 8.23 -15.78
CA PRO A 25 3.57 8.35 -16.57
C PRO A 25 4.71 7.74 -15.77
N ASN A 26 5.66 7.11 -16.48
CA ASN A 26 6.86 6.53 -15.90
C ASN A 26 7.59 7.60 -15.06
N GLN A 27 7.25 7.70 -13.78
CA GLN A 27 7.77 8.68 -12.82
C GLN A 27 9.05 8.14 -12.17
N THR A 28 9.84 7.37 -12.94
CA THR A 28 11.05 6.67 -12.48
C THR A 28 12.12 7.60 -11.91
N ASP A 29 12.08 8.89 -12.25
CA ASP A 29 13.08 9.86 -11.79
C ASP A 29 12.68 10.60 -10.49
N LYS A 30 11.49 10.34 -9.95
CA LYS A 30 10.99 11.00 -8.74
C LYS A 30 10.96 10.05 -7.55
N THR A 31 11.40 10.56 -6.41
CA THR A 31 11.20 9.93 -5.09
C THR A 31 9.71 9.91 -4.72
N LEU A 32 9.29 8.96 -3.89
CA LEU A 32 7.93 8.93 -3.34
C LEU A 32 7.64 10.21 -2.55
N ALA A 33 8.63 10.81 -1.89
CA ALA A 33 8.47 12.11 -1.22
C ALA A 33 8.13 13.26 -2.20
N GLN A 34 8.73 13.29 -3.39
CA GLN A 34 8.42 14.27 -4.44
C GLN A 34 7.02 14.02 -5.01
N ILE A 35 6.68 12.76 -5.34
CA ILE A 35 5.35 12.40 -5.85
C ILE A 35 4.27 12.73 -4.81
N ARG A 36 4.52 12.46 -3.52
CA ARG A 36 3.64 12.85 -2.41
C ARG A 36 3.36 14.35 -2.44
N SER A 37 4.38 15.17 -2.58
CA SER A 37 4.25 16.63 -2.60
C SER A 37 3.37 17.10 -3.77
N GLU A 38 3.51 16.50 -4.94
CA GLU A 38 2.69 16.79 -6.12
C GLU A 38 1.24 16.36 -5.95
N LEU A 39 1.01 15.16 -5.40
CA LEU A 39 -0.35 14.66 -5.13
C LEU A 39 -1.07 15.53 -4.10
N LEU A 40 -0.40 15.90 -3.00
CA LEU A 40 -0.95 16.77 -1.96
C LEU A 40 -1.27 18.18 -2.49
N ALA A 41 -0.52 18.68 -3.47
CA ALA A 41 -0.81 19.96 -4.11
C ALA A 41 -2.14 19.96 -4.91
N THR A 42 -2.73 18.79 -5.17
CA THR A 42 -4.02 18.64 -5.87
C THR A 42 -5.22 18.51 -4.94
N PHE A 43 -5.01 18.45 -3.63
CA PHE A 43 -6.08 18.32 -2.64
C PHE A 43 -6.95 19.59 -2.61
N SER A 44 -8.27 19.39 -2.62
CA SER A 44 -9.23 20.44 -2.29
C SER A 44 -9.23 20.75 -0.79
N ALA A 45 -9.91 21.82 -0.37
CA ALA A 45 -10.08 22.12 1.06
C ALA A 45 -10.77 20.98 1.82
N ALA A 46 -11.78 20.34 1.22
CA ALA A 46 -12.47 19.19 1.79
C ALA A 46 -11.56 17.95 1.89
N ASP A 47 -10.68 17.74 0.90
CA ASP A 47 -9.69 16.66 0.95
C ASP A 47 -8.69 16.87 2.08
N TRP A 48 -8.21 18.11 2.27
CA TRP A 48 -7.33 18.47 3.39
C TRP A 48 -8.00 18.28 4.74
N GLU A 49 -9.26 18.67 4.89
CA GLU A 49 -10.04 18.47 6.12
C GLU A 49 -10.17 16.98 6.45
N SER A 50 -10.61 16.16 5.48
CA SER A 50 -10.73 14.72 5.67
C SER A 50 -9.38 14.04 5.91
N TYR A 51 -8.30 14.50 5.27
CA TYR A 51 -6.95 13.99 5.47
C TYR A 51 -6.44 14.29 6.88
N ASN A 52 -6.52 15.56 7.31
CA ASN A 52 -6.07 15.99 8.62
C ASN A 52 -6.86 15.30 9.73
N HIS A 53 -8.18 15.13 9.54
CA HIS A 53 -9.02 14.38 10.46
C HIS A 53 -8.55 12.92 10.59
N LEU A 54 -8.37 12.21 9.47
CA LEU A 54 -7.96 10.80 9.51
C LEU A 54 -6.56 10.63 10.13
N VAL A 55 -5.58 11.43 9.70
CA VAL A 55 -4.20 11.32 10.20
C VAL A 55 -4.11 11.72 11.68
N GLY A 56 -4.82 12.77 12.07
CA GLY A 56 -4.94 13.18 13.48
C GLY A 56 -5.54 12.06 14.33
N TRP A 57 -6.69 11.52 13.90
CA TRP A 57 -7.37 10.43 14.60
C TRP A 57 -6.48 9.19 14.75
N LEU A 58 -5.77 8.78 13.70
CA LEU A 58 -4.86 7.62 13.75
C LEU A 58 -3.71 7.82 14.74
N ARG A 59 -3.18 9.04 14.86
CA ARG A 59 -2.13 9.39 15.82
C ARG A 59 -2.67 9.45 17.24
N ASP A 60 -3.84 10.06 17.43
CA ASP A 60 -4.46 10.24 18.74
C ASP A 60 -4.92 8.90 19.35
N THR A 61 -5.36 7.97 18.50
CA THR A 61 -5.76 6.61 18.91
C THR A 61 -4.60 5.62 18.97
N ASP A 62 -3.41 6.05 18.57
CA ASP A 62 -2.17 5.29 18.61
C ASP A 62 -2.29 3.88 17.99
N VAL A 63 -3.06 3.74 16.91
CA VAL A 63 -3.31 2.43 16.28
C VAL A 63 -1.99 1.78 15.85
N ALA A 64 -1.04 2.56 15.34
CA ALA A 64 0.26 2.05 14.90
C ALA A 64 1.11 1.41 16.01
N SER A 65 0.85 1.71 17.30
CA SER A 65 1.58 1.07 18.41
C SER A 65 1.33 -0.44 18.52
N HIS A 66 0.21 -0.91 17.96
CA HIS A 66 -0.18 -2.33 17.92
C HIS A 66 0.52 -3.10 16.80
N ALA A 67 1.19 -2.40 15.87
CA ALA A 67 1.88 -3.05 14.76
C ALA A 67 3.05 -3.90 15.26
N LEU A 68 3.31 -5.00 14.56
CA LEU A 68 4.46 -5.86 14.83
C LEU A 68 5.78 -5.08 14.66
N LYS A 69 6.78 -5.45 15.46
CA LYS A 69 8.04 -4.72 15.59
C LYS A 69 9.21 -5.58 15.11
N VAL A 70 10.37 -4.94 14.94
CA VAL A 70 11.62 -5.65 14.67
C VAL A 70 11.87 -6.69 15.79
N GLY A 71 12.19 -7.93 15.38
CA GLY A 71 12.40 -9.06 16.27
C GLY A 71 11.19 -9.96 16.46
N ASP A 72 9.97 -9.46 16.21
CA ASP A 72 8.76 -10.27 16.30
C ASP A 72 8.73 -11.37 15.22
N THR A 73 7.94 -12.40 15.49
CA THR A 73 7.63 -13.43 14.48
C THR A 73 6.50 -12.92 13.60
N ALA A 74 6.72 -12.87 12.30
CA ALA A 74 5.67 -12.57 11.33
C ALA A 74 4.64 -13.72 11.29
N PRO A 75 3.34 -13.48 11.53
CA PRO A 75 2.31 -14.49 11.39
C PRO A 75 2.26 -15.03 9.96
N ASP A 76 2.30 -16.35 9.82
CA ASP A 76 2.18 -16.98 8.51
C ASP A 76 0.76 -16.85 7.95
N PHE A 77 0.65 -16.79 6.62
CA PHE A 77 -0.61 -16.65 5.91
C PHE A 77 -0.63 -17.47 4.61
N VAL A 78 -1.84 -17.74 4.12
CA VAL A 78 -2.09 -18.27 2.78
C VAL A 78 -3.15 -17.40 2.12
N LEU A 79 -2.78 -16.64 1.09
CA LEU A 79 -3.68 -15.69 0.42
C LEU A 79 -3.73 -15.94 -1.09
N PRO A 80 -4.88 -15.66 -1.75
CA PRO A 80 -4.97 -15.72 -3.20
C PRO A 80 -4.32 -14.51 -3.87
N ASP A 81 -3.67 -14.74 -5.01
CA ASP A 81 -3.27 -13.68 -5.93
C ASP A 81 -4.44 -13.22 -6.84
N ALA A 82 -4.17 -12.25 -7.71
CA ALA A 82 -5.14 -11.71 -8.68
C ALA A 82 -5.74 -12.75 -9.68
N ASN A 83 -5.17 -13.95 -9.75
CA ASN A 83 -5.65 -15.07 -10.56
C ASN A 83 -6.29 -16.18 -9.70
N GLY A 84 -6.39 -15.98 -8.38
CA GLY A 84 -6.95 -16.95 -7.43
C GLY A 84 -5.96 -18.04 -7.03
N ARG A 85 -4.68 -17.96 -7.43
CA ARG A 85 -3.68 -18.93 -6.99
C ARG A 85 -3.25 -18.59 -5.58
N LEU A 86 -3.23 -19.59 -4.69
CA LEU A 86 -2.83 -19.42 -3.31
C LEU A 86 -1.30 -19.34 -3.18
N HIS A 87 -0.84 -18.41 -2.33
CA HIS A 87 0.56 -18.23 -1.96
C HIS A 87 0.70 -18.29 -0.45
N SER A 88 1.66 -19.06 0.04
CA SER A 88 2.03 -19.12 1.46
C SER A 88 3.18 -18.16 1.75
N SER A 89 3.11 -17.41 2.86
CA SER A 89 4.22 -16.59 3.36
C SER A 89 5.51 -17.40 3.53
N GLU A 90 5.40 -18.63 4.04
CA GLU A 90 6.52 -19.56 4.21
C GLU A 90 7.17 -19.91 2.87
N GLN A 91 6.37 -20.15 1.84
CA GLN A 91 6.88 -20.41 0.50
C GLN A 91 7.56 -19.16 -0.09
N LEU A 92 6.98 -17.99 0.11
CA LEU A 92 7.52 -16.73 -0.40
C LEU A 92 8.87 -16.37 0.25
N ARG A 93 9.10 -16.77 1.50
CA ARG A 93 10.37 -16.54 2.24
C ARG A 93 11.33 -17.75 2.25
N ARG A 94 11.07 -18.79 1.46
CA ARG A 94 11.86 -20.04 1.52
C ARG A 94 13.31 -19.84 1.06
N ASP A 95 13.48 -19.18 -0.09
CA ASP A 95 14.77 -19.09 -0.78
C ASP A 95 15.49 -17.76 -0.47
N GLY A 96 14.85 -16.87 0.29
CA GLY A 96 15.39 -15.57 0.70
C GLY A 96 14.36 -14.72 1.45
N PRO A 97 14.72 -13.49 1.86
CA PRO A 97 13.85 -12.63 2.65
C PRO A 97 12.58 -12.22 1.88
N LEU A 98 11.48 -12.07 2.59
CA LEU A 98 10.21 -11.56 2.08
C LEU A 98 10.06 -10.07 2.42
N VAL A 99 9.87 -9.25 1.39
CA VAL A 99 9.39 -7.87 1.54
C VAL A 99 7.87 -7.88 1.37
N LEU A 100 7.18 -7.40 2.40
CA LEU A 100 5.72 -7.35 2.46
C LEU A 100 5.26 -5.88 2.52
N SER A 101 4.58 -5.38 1.49
CA SER A 101 4.00 -4.02 1.47
C SER A 101 2.48 -4.08 1.56
N PHE A 102 1.91 -3.48 2.61
CA PHE A 102 0.47 -3.36 2.83
C PHE A 102 -0.02 -2.04 2.23
N ILE A 103 -0.98 -2.14 1.31
CA ILE A 103 -1.60 -0.98 0.66
C ILE A 103 -3.09 -0.89 1.02
N ARG A 104 -3.63 0.33 0.94
CA ARG A 104 -5.07 0.58 1.13
C ARG A 104 -5.94 0.11 -0.05
N GLY A 105 -5.31 -0.13 -1.20
CA GLY A 105 -5.96 -0.50 -2.45
C GLY A 105 -5.51 0.34 -3.64
N GLY A 106 -5.82 -0.16 -4.85
CA GLY A 106 -5.45 0.43 -6.13
C GLY A 106 -6.13 1.75 -6.47
N TRP A 107 -7.14 2.15 -5.70
CA TRP A 107 -7.81 3.45 -5.79
C TRP A 107 -7.00 4.59 -5.15
N CYS A 108 -6.03 4.28 -4.29
CA CYS A 108 -5.25 5.27 -3.57
C CYS A 108 -4.04 5.71 -4.40
N PRO A 109 -3.91 7.01 -4.76
CA PRO A 109 -2.83 7.47 -5.64
C PRO A 109 -1.43 7.31 -5.01
N PHE A 110 -1.32 7.44 -3.69
CA PHE A 110 -0.06 7.19 -2.96
C PHE A 110 0.34 5.71 -2.99
N CYS A 111 -0.64 4.79 -2.93
CA CYS A 111 -0.37 3.35 -3.07
C CYS A 111 0.06 3.02 -4.50
N THR A 112 -0.59 3.60 -5.52
CA THR A 112 -0.19 3.34 -6.91
C THR A 112 1.21 3.89 -7.21
N ALA A 113 1.59 5.03 -6.61
CA ALA A 113 2.95 5.57 -6.72
C ALA A 113 3.99 4.62 -6.09
N GLU A 114 3.72 4.12 -4.89
CA GLU A 114 4.56 3.11 -4.23
C GLU A 114 4.72 1.86 -5.09
N LEU A 115 3.63 1.33 -5.65
CA LEU A 115 3.67 0.15 -6.51
C LEU A 115 4.53 0.36 -7.77
N CYS A 116 4.43 1.53 -8.41
CA CYS A 116 5.28 1.86 -9.55
C CYS A 116 6.76 1.93 -9.17
N ALA A 117 7.09 2.54 -8.02
CA ALA A 117 8.46 2.62 -7.53
C ALA A 117 9.03 1.24 -7.16
N LEU A 118 8.23 0.40 -6.50
CA LEU A 118 8.59 -0.98 -6.18
C LEU A 118 8.76 -1.84 -7.44
N GLN A 119 7.90 -1.67 -8.44
CA GLN A 119 8.03 -2.35 -9.73
C GLN A 119 9.31 -1.96 -10.47
N ALA A 120 9.68 -0.67 -10.43
CA ALA A 120 10.90 -0.18 -11.06
C ALA A 120 12.17 -0.74 -10.38
N ALA A 121 12.12 -0.99 -9.07
CA ALA A 121 13.23 -1.55 -8.30
C ALA A 121 13.18 -3.09 -8.18
N LYS A 122 12.21 -3.77 -8.81
CA LYS A 122 11.96 -5.22 -8.65
C LYS A 122 13.22 -6.07 -8.87
N ASP A 123 13.97 -5.80 -9.94
CA ASP A 123 15.15 -6.58 -10.28
C ASP A 123 16.26 -6.44 -9.23
N GLU A 124 16.37 -5.29 -8.56
CA GLU A 124 17.32 -5.11 -7.45
C GLU A 124 16.93 -5.95 -6.24
N PHE A 125 15.63 -6.02 -5.91
CA PHE A 125 15.13 -6.90 -4.84
C PHE A 125 15.45 -8.37 -5.15
N GLU A 126 15.16 -8.82 -6.38
CA GLU A 126 15.41 -10.19 -6.81
C GLU A 126 16.90 -10.53 -6.86
N SER A 127 17.76 -9.57 -7.21
CA SER A 127 19.23 -9.75 -7.17
C SER A 127 19.77 -10.00 -5.76
N LEU A 128 19.03 -9.60 -4.72
CA LEU A 128 19.33 -9.87 -3.31
C LEU A 128 18.65 -11.14 -2.80
N GLY A 129 18.02 -11.93 -3.69
CA GLY A 129 17.24 -13.12 -3.35
C GLY A 129 15.92 -12.81 -2.65
N ALA A 130 15.48 -11.55 -2.63
CA ALA A 130 14.26 -11.16 -1.92
C ALA A 130 13.02 -11.38 -2.77
N THR A 131 11.97 -11.94 -2.15
CA THR A 131 10.64 -11.98 -2.75
C THR A 131 9.88 -10.72 -2.34
N LEU A 132 9.27 -10.01 -3.29
CA LEU A 132 8.41 -8.87 -3.03
C LEU A 132 6.93 -9.25 -3.21
N ALA A 133 6.13 -9.07 -2.16
CA ALA A 133 4.69 -9.29 -2.17
C ALA A 133 3.94 -8.06 -1.63
N VAL A 134 2.83 -7.73 -2.27
CA VAL A 134 1.95 -6.62 -1.91
C VAL A 134 0.63 -7.18 -1.42
N LEU A 135 0.16 -6.73 -0.26
CA LEU A 135 -1.14 -7.08 0.30
C LEU A 135 -2.11 -5.92 0.14
N THR A 136 -3.29 -6.22 -0.40
CA THR A 136 -4.40 -5.29 -0.54
C THR A 136 -5.66 -5.87 0.09
N PRO A 137 -6.50 -5.08 0.76
CA PRO A 137 -7.82 -5.53 1.21
C PRO A 137 -8.81 -5.75 0.04
N GLU A 138 -8.42 -5.37 -1.18
CA GLU A 138 -9.27 -5.50 -2.35
C GLU A 138 -9.37 -6.94 -2.83
N THR A 139 -10.57 -7.34 -3.23
CA THR A 139 -10.88 -8.70 -3.66
C THR A 139 -11.41 -8.72 -5.10
N ARG A 140 -11.82 -9.91 -5.59
CA ARG A 140 -12.43 -10.10 -6.91
C ARG A 140 -11.53 -9.59 -8.05
N GLN A 141 -12.06 -8.74 -8.93
CA GLN A 141 -11.37 -8.23 -10.12
C GLN A 141 -10.43 -7.06 -9.84
N PHE A 142 -10.52 -6.40 -8.68
CA PHE A 142 -9.77 -5.18 -8.39
C PHE A 142 -8.25 -5.36 -8.37
N PRO A 143 -7.67 -6.40 -7.74
CA PRO A 143 -6.23 -6.67 -7.82
C PRO A 143 -5.75 -6.92 -9.25
N ARG A 144 -6.54 -7.63 -10.06
CA ARG A 144 -6.22 -7.90 -11.47
C ARG A 144 -6.20 -6.62 -12.29
N HIS A 145 -7.24 -5.79 -12.17
CA HIS A 145 -7.30 -4.50 -12.86
C HIS A 145 -6.17 -3.56 -12.41
N LEU A 146 -5.81 -3.58 -11.13
CA LEU A 146 -4.66 -2.84 -10.61
C LEU A 146 -3.37 -3.26 -11.32
N LYS A 147 -3.09 -4.58 -11.39
CA LYS A 147 -1.90 -5.10 -12.10
C LYS A 147 -1.91 -4.71 -13.57
N GLN A 148 -3.03 -4.87 -14.26
CA GLN A 148 -3.14 -4.54 -15.68
C GLN A 148 -2.94 -3.05 -15.95
N ARG A 149 -3.62 -2.18 -15.20
CA ARG A 149 -3.57 -0.72 -15.38
C ARG A 149 -2.18 -0.14 -15.12
N LEU A 150 -1.44 -0.72 -14.18
CA LEU A 150 -0.10 -0.26 -13.81
C LEU A 150 1.03 -1.06 -14.46
N GLY A 151 0.72 -2.09 -15.26
CA GLY A 151 1.73 -2.96 -15.88
C GLY A 151 2.58 -3.72 -14.85
N LEU A 152 1.99 -4.14 -13.72
CA LEU A 152 2.73 -4.77 -12.62
C LEU A 152 2.94 -6.26 -12.87
N ASP A 153 4.18 -6.69 -12.67
CA ASP A 153 4.58 -8.10 -12.52
C ASP A 153 4.73 -8.52 -11.04
N LEU A 154 4.60 -7.58 -10.10
CA LEU A 154 4.63 -7.86 -8.66
C LEU A 154 3.57 -8.89 -8.22
N THR A 155 3.90 -9.69 -7.21
CA THR A 155 2.94 -10.56 -6.52
C THR A 155 1.98 -9.68 -5.71
N VAL A 156 0.71 -9.63 -6.11
CA VAL A 156 -0.35 -8.89 -5.40
C VAL A 156 -1.34 -9.89 -4.83
N LEU A 157 -1.47 -9.91 -3.51
CA LEU A 157 -2.30 -10.82 -2.73
C LEU A 157 -3.49 -10.08 -2.13
N SER A 158 -4.67 -10.70 -2.19
CA SER A 158 -5.87 -10.20 -1.52
C SER A 158 -5.88 -10.67 -0.08
N ASP A 159 -5.79 -9.74 0.87
CA ASP A 159 -6.01 -9.99 2.29
C ASP A 159 -7.52 -10.08 2.58
N VAL A 160 -8.12 -11.19 2.13
CA VAL A 160 -9.56 -11.45 2.26
C VAL A 160 -9.94 -11.41 3.74
N ASP A 161 -11.01 -10.66 4.05
CA ASP A 161 -11.50 -10.43 5.41
C ASP A 161 -10.46 -9.79 6.37
N TYR A 162 -9.41 -9.18 5.81
CA TYR A 162 -8.38 -8.43 6.53
C TYR A 162 -7.55 -9.26 7.52
N GLY A 163 -7.56 -10.60 7.41
CA GLY A 163 -6.98 -11.50 8.40
C GLY A 163 -5.50 -11.23 8.69
N VAL A 164 -4.71 -10.91 7.65
CA VAL A 164 -3.28 -10.59 7.81
C VAL A 164 -3.09 -9.20 8.39
N ALA A 165 -3.84 -8.19 7.94
CA ALA A 165 -3.77 -6.85 8.52
C ALA A 165 -4.16 -6.84 10.01
N VAL A 166 -5.12 -7.68 10.43
CA VAL A 166 -5.47 -7.89 11.85
C VAL A 166 -4.30 -8.54 12.60
N SER A 167 -3.73 -9.63 12.07
CA SER A 167 -2.64 -10.35 12.75
C SER A 167 -1.34 -9.53 12.84
N TYR A 168 -1.15 -8.57 11.94
CA TYR A 168 -0.05 -7.61 11.97
C TYR A 168 -0.33 -6.35 12.80
N GLY A 169 -1.54 -6.20 13.36
CA GLY A 169 -1.90 -5.08 14.23
C GLY A 169 -2.02 -3.73 13.52
N ILE A 170 -2.30 -3.73 12.21
CA ILE A 170 -2.34 -2.53 11.37
C ILE A 170 -3.72 -2.21 10.80
N LEU A 171 -4.77 -2.97 11.14
CA LEU A 171 -6.12 -2.71 10.66
C LEU A 171 -6.84 -1.68 11.54
N PHE A 172 -7.55 -0.73 10.93
CA PHE A 172 -8.44 0.19 11.62
C PHE A 172 -9.77 0.35 10.89
N ARG A 173 -10.81 0.73 11.65
CA ARG A 173 -12.09 1.17 11.10
C ARG A 173 -11.99 2.63 10.69
N VAL A 174 -12.35 2.94 9.45
CA VAL A 174 -12.37 4.32 8.95
C VAL A 174 -13.40 5.14 9.76
N PRO A 175 -13.02 6.30 10.34
CA PRO A 175 -13.95 7.19 11.03
C PRO A 175 -15.12 7.62 10.14
N ASP A 176 -16.30 7.84 10.74
CA ASP A 176 -17.54 8.08 9.98
C ASP A 176 -17.46 9.37 9.13
N GLU A 177 -16.76 10.40 9.60
CA GLU A 177 -16.52 11.65 8.87
C GLU A 177 -15.68 11.41 7.62
N THR A 178 -14.59 10.64 7.75
CA THR A 178 -13.72 10.27 6.63
C THR A 178 -14.46 9.34 5.65
N LYS A 179 -15.25 8.41 6.16
CA LYS A 179 -16.13 7.55 5.35
C LYS A 179 -17.14 8.39 4.56
N ALA A 180 -17.76 9.39 5.18
CA ALA A 180 -18.71 10.28 4.51
C ALA A 180 -18.04 11.06 3.37
N HIS A 181 -16.84 11.62 3.61
CA HIS A 181 -16.07 12.28 2.55
C HIS A 181 -15.73 11.34 1.40
N TYR A 182 -15.20 10.15 1.70
CA TYR A 182 -14.84 9.17 0.67
C TYR A 182 -16.06 8.71 -0.12
N SER A 183 -17.19 8.48 0.56
CA SER A 183 -18.45 8.12 -0.09
C SER A 183 -18.97 9.25 -0.99
N ALA A 184 -18.86 10.51 -0.56
CA ALA A 184 -19.25 11.66 -1.37
C ALA A 184 -18.40 11.84 -2.63
N LEU A 185 -17.13 11.42 -2.58
CA LEU A 185 -16.26 11.33 -3.76
C LEU A 185 -16.59 10.14 -4.66
N GLY A 186 -17.40 9.18 -4.20
CA GLY A 186 -17.82 7.98 -4.92
C GLY A 186 -16.96 6.74 -4.64
N PHE A 187 -16.15 6.74 -3.57
CA PHE A 187 -15.44 5.53 -3.16
C PHE A 187 -16.40 4.56 -2.48
N ASP A 188 -16.40 3.32 -2.96
CA ASP A 188 -17.14 2.21 -2.35
C ASP A 188 -16.16 1.13 -1.86
N LEU A 189 -15.65 1.29 -0.64
CA LEU A 189 -14.76 0.30 -0.04
C LEU A 189 -15.47 -1.04 0.16
N GLY A 190 -16.79 -1.04 0.33
CA GLY A 190 -17.53 -2.27 0.56
C GLY A 190 -17.58 -3.17 -0.66
N ALA A 191 -17.86 -2.59 -1.83
CA ALA A 191 -17.78 -3.30 -3.10
C ALA A 191 -16.35 -3.78 -3.40
N ARG A 192 -15.33 -3.00 -3.01
CA ARG A 192 -13.92 -3.31 -3.28
C ARG A 192 -13.35 -4.42 -2.40
N HIS A 193 -13.72 -4.42 -1.12
CA HIS A 193 -13.21 -5.39 -0.16
C HIS A 193 -14.12 -6.63 -0.05
N GLY A 194 -15.41 -6.49 -0.38
CA GLY A 194 -16.41 -7.55 -0.20
C GLY A 194 -17.02 -7.58 1.21
N SER A 195 -16.81 -6.53 2.01
CA SER A 195 -17.34 -6.39 3.37
C SER A 195 -17.89 -4.96 3.60
N PRO A 196 -19.01 -4.79 4.33
CA PRO A 196 -19.55 -3.47 4.66
C PRO A 196 -18.80 -2.73 5.79
N ASP A 197 -17.74 -3.29 6.37
CA ASP A 197 -17.17 -2.86 7.65
C ASP A 197 -16.31 -1.59 7.57
N TRP A 198 -16.02 -1.09 6.36
CA TRP A 198 -15.21 0.12 6.13
C TRP A 198 -13.88 0.11 6.90
N MET A 199 -13.12 -0.98 6.71
CA MET A 199 -11.79 -1.15 7.29
C MET A 199 -10.70 -0.81 6.27
N LEU A 200 -9.58 -0.28 6.74
CA LEU A 200 -8.36 -0.08 5.97
C LEU A 200 -7.13 -0.46 6.79
N PRO A 201 -6.07 -1.00 6.16
CA PRO A 201 -4.79 -1.14 6.81
C PRO A 201 -4.09 0.23 6.89
N ILE A 202 -3.38 0.49 7.99
CA ILE A 202 -2.26 1.43 8.00
C ILE A 202 -1.26 0.90 6.98
N PRO A 203 -0.82 1.71 6.01
CA PRO A 203 0.20 1.26 5.09
C PRO A 203 1.50 0.94 5.82
N ALA A 204 2.10 -0.17 5.44
CA ALA A 204 3.27 -0.68 6.14
C ALA A 204 4.15 -1.50 5.21
N THR A 205 5.45 -1.48 5.48
CA THR A 205 6.44 -2.32 4.82
C THR A 205 7.20 -3.12 5.85
N TYR A 206 7.28 -4.43 5.64
CA TYR A 206 8.03 -5.35 6.49
C TYR A 206 9.10 -6.06 5.66
N VAL A 207 10.30 -6.17 6.22
CA VAL A 207 11.34 -7.09 5.72
C VAL A 207 11.42 -8.25 6.69
N ILE A 208 11.10 -9.45 6.20
CA ILE A 208 10.99 -10.69 6.98
C ILE A 208 12.06 -11.63 6.46
N ASP A 209 12.85 -12.24 7.34
CA ASP A 209 13.86 -13.21 6.90
C ASP A 209 13.27 -14.61 6.64
N THR A 210 14.14 -15.55 6.27
CA THR A 210 13.76 -16.93 5.95
C THR A 210 13.22 -17.70 7.16
N GLU A 211 13.52 -17.29 8.39
CA GLU A 211 13.00 -17.85 9.63
C GLU A 211 11.66 -17.23 10.07
N GLY A 212 11.14 -16.25 9.32
CA GLY A 212 9.90 -15.55 9.66
C GLY A 212 10.09 -14.48 10.74
N ARG A 213 11.30 -13.97 10.96
CA ARG A 213 11.57 -12.87 11.88
C ARG A 213 11.55 -11.53 11.15
N ILE A 214 10.90 -10.53 11.76
CA ILE A 214 10.88 -9.17 11.22
C ILE A 214 12.24 -8.51 11.47
N ARG A 215 12.90 -8.08 10.39
CA ARG A 215 14.22 -7.44 10.39
C ARG A 215 14.15 -5.94 10.16
N SER A 216 13.12 -5.48 9.46
CA SER A 216 12.80 -4.06 9.28
C SER A 216 11.29 -3.88 9.27
N VAL A 217 10.82 -2.78 9.84
CA VAL A 217 9.42 -2.38 9.80
C VAL A 217 9.33 -0.88 9.52
N PHE A 218 8.43 -0.51 8.63
CA PHE A 218 7.99 0.85 8.39
C PHE A 218 6.46 0.87 8.49
N VAL A 219 5.90 1.53 9.49
CA VAL A 219 4.45 1.68 9.70
C VAL A 219 4.19 3.15 9.94
N GLU A 220 3.37 3.78 9.09
CA GLU A 220 3.18 5.24 9.11
C GLU A 220 1.68 5.60 9.05
N PRO A 221 1.11 6.14 10.15
CA PRO A 221 -0.27 6.64 10.19
C PRO A 221 -0.59 7.67 9.11
N ASP A 222 0.35 8.54 8.74
CA ASP A 222 0.20 9.38 7.56
C ASP A 222 0.34 8.52 6.29
N PHE A 223 -0.79 8.00 5.82
CA PHE A 223 -0.88 7.13 4.66
C PHE A 223 -0.28 7.70 3.36
N THR A 224 0.06 8.99 3.32
CA THR A 224 0.68 9.67 2.18
C THR A 224 2.20 9.53 2.18
N ILE A 225 2.82 9.21 3.32
CA ILE A 225 4.24 8.94 3.46
C ILE A 225 4.48 7.44 3.22
N ARG A 226 5.55 7.12 2.47
CA ARG A 226 5.91 5.76 2.05
C ARG A 226 7.41 5.55 2.23
N GLU A 227 7.80 4.31 2.51
CA GLU A 227 9.22 3.93 2.52
C GLU A 227 9.75 3.88 1.09
N GLU A 228 10.87 4.54 0.82
CA GLU A 228 11.49 4.53 -0.50
C GLU A 228 12.09 3.15 -0.80
N PRO A 229 12.04 2.65 -2.05
CA PRO A 229 12.64 1.36 -2.40
C PRO A 229 14.11 1.24 -1.99
N GLY A 230 14.88 2.33 -2.11
CA GLY A 230 16.28 2.38 -1.67
C GLY A 230 16.47 2.16 -0.17
N GLN A 231 15.52 2.58 0.67
CA GLN A 231 15.54 2.33 2.12
C GLN A 231 15.26 0.85 2.42
N ILE A 232 14.27 0.25 1.73
CA ILE A 232 13.95 -1.17 1.85
C ILE A 232 15.15 -2.03 1.43
N LEU A 233 15.78 -1.70 0.28
CA LEU A 233 16.99 -2.38 -0.22
C LEU A 233 18.15 -2.27 0.77
N ALA A 234 18.34 -1.13 1.43
CA ALA A 234 19.36 -0.98 2.47
C ALA A 234 19.09 -1.89 3.68
N SER A 235 17.82 -2.05 4.08
CA SER A 235 17.41 -2.99 5.13
C SER A 235 17.62 -4.45 4.73
N LEU A 236 17.34 -4.81 3.48
CA LEU A 236 17.61 -6.15 2.95
C LEU A 236 19.09 -6.48 2.95
N ARG A 237 19.96 -5.59 2.47
CA ARG A 237 21.42 -5.82 2.45
C ARG A 237 21.97 -6.12 3.85
N ARG A 238 21.45 -5.45 4.89
CA ARG A 238 21.80 -5.73 6.29
C ARG A 238 21.32 -7.12 6.74
N THR A 239 20.11 -7.51 6.34
CA THR A 239 19.52 -8.82 6.65
C THR A 239 20.31 -9.96 6.02
N VAL A 240 20.67 -9.85 4.74
CA VAL A 240 21.43 -10.88 4.02
C VAL A 240 22.87 -11.01 4.55
N SER A 241 23.45 -9.93 5.07
CA SER A 241 24.82 -9.93 5.61
C SER A 241 24.92 -10.55 7.02
N THR A 242 23.80 -10.87 7.68
CA THR A 242 23.77 -11.45 9.03
C THR A 242 23.50 -12.96 9.06
N CYS A 243 23.31 -13.58 7.90
CA CYS A 243 23.23 -15.03 7.71
C CYS A 243 24.60 -15.58 7.28
#